data_AF-A0AAV5FN96-F1
#
_entry.id   AF-A0AAV5FN96-F1
#
_cell.length_a   1.000
_cell.length_b   1.000
_cell.length_c   1.000
_cell.angle_alpha   90.00
_cell.angle_beta   90.00
_cell.angle_gamma   90.00
#
_symmetry.space_group_name_H-M   'P 1'
#
loop_
_entity.id
_entity.type
_entity.pdbx_description
1 polymer ?
#
loop_
_entity_poly.entity_id
_entity_poly.type
_entity_poly.pdbx_seq_one_letter_code
_entity_poly.pdbx_strand_id
1 'polypeptide(L)'
;MNTSTLQGDIECRKHGIQVVSKLAAELTNTKKAASIDITRLSRTVSDLGVGLGKIHDVLRLNSIVTSVESARRFHNSMSTFLRQAEEEILKIQSQESTCLSSVRDMAEYFHGDSASDEARMFRIFASVREFLAMLDRICKEAGVMDSHCVGANWMAATPMGMTTP
;
A
#
# COMPACT_ATOMS: atom_id res chain seq x y z
N MET A 1 -9.35 -49.82 10.89
CA MET A 1 -9.77 -48.42 10.73
C MET A 1 -11.10 -48.41 10.00
N ASN A 2 -12.12 -47.77 10.57
CA ASN A 2 -13.50 -47.72 10.09
C ASN A 2 -13.68 -46.63 9.02
N THR A 3 -14.48 -46.92 8.00
CA THR A 3 -14.76 -46.05 6.85
C THR A 3 -15.41 -44.71 7.24
N SER A 4 -16.18 -44.69 8.32
CA SER A 4 -16.85 -43.51 8.86
C SER A 4 -15.86 -42.45 9.39
N THR A 5 -14.75 -42.87 9.99
CA THR A 5 -13.72 -41.96 10.52
C THR A 5 -12.89 -41.36 9.38
N LEU A 6 -12.58 -42.15 8.35
CA LEU A 6 -11.92 -41.68 7.12
C LEU A 6 -12.76 -40.62 6.39
N GLN A 7 -14.08 -40.78 6.33
CA GLN A 7 -14.98 -39.80 5.72
C GLN A 7 -15.00 -38.47 6.48
N GLY A 8 -15.04 -38.51 7.83
CA GLY A 8 -14.98 -37.32 8.66
C GLY A 8 -13.67 -36.54 8.50
N ASP A 9 -12.53 -37.24 8.41
CA ASP A 9 -11.22 -36.60 8.20
C ASP A 9 -11.14 -35.89 6.84
N ILE A 10 -11.73 -36.46 5.79
CA ILE A 10 -11.80 -35.86 4.46
C ILE A 10 -12.66 -34.59 4.47
N GLU A 11 -13.81 -34.62 5.14
CA GLU A 11 -14.71 -33.45 5.25
C GLU A 11 -14.08 -32.32 6.08
N CYS A 12 -13.46 -32.64 7.22
CA CYS A 12 -12.70 -31.68 8.02
C CYS A 12 -11.57 -31.03 7.21
N ARG A 13 -10.81 -31.83 6.45
CA ARG A 13 -9.75 -31.33 5.58
C ARG A 13 -10.30 -30.41 4.49
N LYS A 14 -11.38 -30.81 3.82
CA LYS A 14 -12.03 -30.00 2.77
C LYS A 14 -12.52 -28.66 3.31
N HIS A 15 -13.17 -28.68 4.49
CA HIS A 15 -13.66 -27.46 5.12
C HIS A 15 -12.50 -26.54 5.54
N GLY A 16 -11.45 -27.08 6.14
CA GLY A 16 -10.24 -26.34 6.49
C GLY A 16 -9.63 -25.63 5.27
N ILE A 17 -9.49 -26.34 4.15
CA ILE A 17 -8.95 -25.76 2.91
C ILE A 17 -9.85 -24.65 2.37
N GLN A 18 -11.17 -24.83 2.38
CA GLN A 18 -12.13 -23.80 1.95
C GLN A 18 -12.10 -22.53 2.81
N VAL A 19 -11.81 -22.66 4.11
CA VAL A 19 -11.66 -21.52 5.01
C VAL A 19 -10.36 -20.78 4.69
N VAL A 20 -9.23 -21.49 4.64
CA VAL A 20 -7.92 -20.85 4.44
C VAL A 20 -7.71 -20.33 3.01
N SER A 21 -8.42 -20.86 2.01
CA SER A 21 -8.33 -20.38 0.62
C SER A 21 -8.80 -18.94 0.44
N LYS A 22 -9.63 -18.43 1.37
CA LYS A 22 -10.13 -17.05 1.33
C LYS A 22 -9.11 -16.02 1.82
N LEU A 23 -8.13 -16.46 2.61
CA LEU A 23 -7.16 -15.58 3.26
C LEU A 23 -6.34 -14.75 2.25
N ALA A 24 -6.03 -15.33 1.08
CA ALA A 24 -5.32 -14.63 0.01
C ALA A 24 -6.10 -13.44 -0.58
N ALA A 25 -7.43 -13.46 -0.51
CA ALA A 25 -8.31 -12.37 -0.94
C ALA A 25 -8.56 -11.33 0.17
N GLU A 26 -8.64 -11.77 1.43
CA GLU A 26 -8.81 -10.88 2.59
C GLU A 26 -7.57 -10.00 2.82
N LEU A 27 -6.37 -10.54 2.58
CA LEU A 27 -5.10 -9.84 2.81
C LEU A 27 -4.52 -9.17 1.55
N THR A 28 -5.37 -8.62 0.69
CA THR A 28 -4.93 -7.90 -0.53
C THR A 28 -4.10 -6.65 -0.22
N ASN A 29 -4.44 -5.92 0.84
CA ASN A 29 -3.67 -4.74 1.27
C ASN A 29 -2.27 -5.11 1.77
N THR A 30 -2.09 -6.28 2.39
CA THR A 30 -0.76 -6.80 2.76
C THR A 30 0.11 -7.01 1.52
N LYS A 31 -0.46 -7.55 0.43
CA LYS A 31 0.26 -7.72 -0.83
C LYS A 31 0.71 -6.38 -1.42
N LYS A 32 -0.15 -5.35 -1.34
CA LYS A 32 0.20 -3.98 -1.75
C LYS A 32 1.28 -3.37 -0.85
N ALA A 33 1.14 -3.50 0.46
CA ALA A 33 2.12 -2.99 1.44
C ALA A 33 3.51 -3.59 1.24
N ALA A 34 3.57 -4.88 0.88
CA ALA A 34 4.82 -5.59 0.59
C ALA A 34 5.58 -5.06 -0.64
N SER A 35 4.96 -4.20 -1.46
CA SER A 35 5.58 -3.53 -2.62
C SER A 35 6.03 -2.10 -2.33
N ILE A 36 5.70 -1.56 -1.15
CA ILE A 36 6.08 -0.21 -0.75
C ILE A 36 7.56 -0.21 -0.34
N ASP A 37 8.35 0.66 -0.96
CA ASP A 37 9.70 0.99 -0.51
C ASP A 37 9.61 2.10 0.54
N ILE A 38 9.68 1.71 1.81
CA ILE A 38 9.53 2.63 2.92
C ILE A 38 10.70 3.62 3.00
N THR A 39 11.92 3.20 2.69
CA THR A 39 13.10 4.08 2.69
C THR A 39 12.91 5.20 1.69
N ARG A 40 12.37 4.86 0.52
CA ARG A 40 12.04 5.85 -0.51
C ARG A 40 10.87 6.73 -0.10
N LEU A 41 9.85 6.19 0.57
CA LEU A 41 8.75 6.99 1.10
C LEU A 41 9.26 8.02 2.11
N SER A 42 10.04 7.60 3.11
CA SER A 42 10.59 8.49 4.14
C SER A 42 11.51 9.56 3.58
N ARG A 43 12.34 9.20 2.59
CA ARG A 43 13.14 10.20 1.85
C ARG A 43 12.24 11.21 1.14
N THR A 44 11.19 10.76 0.48
CA THR A 44 10.27 11.66 -0.24
C THR A 44 9.59 12.64 0.71
N VAL A 45 9.15 12.19 1.89
CA VAL A 45 8.54 13.05 2.91
C VAL A 45 9.56 14.05 3.46
N SER A 46 10.80 13.61 3.72
CA SER A 46 11.88 14.50 4.15
C SER A 46 12.22 15.55 3.10
N ASP A 47 12.33 15.15 1.82
CA ASP A 47 12.64 16.03 0.70
C ASP A 47 11.58 17.10 0.47
N LEU A 48 10.29 16.80 0.74
CA LEU A 48 9.22 17.80 0.72
C LEU A 48 9.49 18.91 1.74
N GLY A 49 9.85 18.56 2.98
CA GLY A 49 10.17 19.53 4.03
C GLY A 49 11.41 20.37 3.68
N VAL A 50 12.47 19.73 3.18
CA VAL A 50 13.70 20.42 2.74
C VAL A 50 13.41 21.37 1.57
N GLY A 51 12.61 20.92 0.59
CA GLY A 51 12.19 21.71 -0.56
C GLY A 51 11.38 22.93 -0.14
N LEU A 52 10.44 22.76 0.80
CA LEU A 52 9.64 23.85 1.33
C LEU A 52 10.51 24.92 2.03
N GLY A 53 11.49 24.49 2.83
CA GLY A 53 12.46 25.39 3.47
C GLY A 53 13.24 26.23 2.47
N LYS A 54 13.68 25.62 1.36
CA LYS A 54 14.37 26.34 0.27
C LYS A 54 13.47 27.40 -0.38
N ILE A 55 12.19 27.08 -0.62
CA ILE A 55 11.23 28.05 -1.19
C ILE A 55 11.01 29.21 -0.21
N HIS A 56 10.88 28.91 1.09
CA HIS A 56 10.75 29.92 2.13
C HIS A 56 11.97 30.88 2.16
N ASP A 57 13.20 30.35 2.07
CA ASP A 57 14.41 31.18 2.01
C ASP A 57 14.46 32.08 0.77
N VAL A 58 14.12 31.54 -0.41
CA VAL A 58 14.04 32.33 -1.64
C VAL A 58 12.99 33.44 -1.53
N LEU A 59 11.83 33.15 -0.92
CA LEU A 59 10.78 34.13 -0.71
C LEU A 59 11.23 35.27 0.22
N ARG A 60 11.93 34.94 1.31
CA ARG A 60 12.49 35.89 2.26
C ARG A 60 13.57 36.77 1.63
N LEU A 61 14.42 36.21 0.78
CA LEU A 61 15.46 36.99 0.09
C LEU A 61 14.85 37.95 -0.94
N ASN A 62 13.84 37.51 -1.68
CA ASN A 62 13.19 38.35 -2.70
C ASN A 62 12.48 39.58 -2.10
N SER A 63 11.91 39.48 -0.89
CA SER A 63 11.25 40.62 -0.24
C SER A 63 12.21 41.75 0.16
N ILE A 64 13.50 41.44 0.31
CA ILE A 64 14.55 42.42 0.67
C ILE A 64 15.01 43.23 -0.55
N VAL A 65 14.92 42.66 -1.76
CA VAL A 65 15.60 43.18 -2.95
C VAL A 65 14.66 43.91 -3.93
N THR A 66 13.34 43.73 -3.83
CA THR A 66 12.40 44.21 -4.87
C THR A 66 11.18 44.96 -4.31
N SER A 67 10.98 46.21 -4.75
CA SER A 67 9.85 47.08 -4.33
C SER A 67 8.76 47.28 -5.41
N VAL A 68 8.66 46.36 -6.38
CA VAL A 68 7.72 46.46 -7.51
C VAL A 68 6.39 45.75 -7.17
N GLU A 69 5.25 46.27 -7.65
CA GLU A 69 3.92 45.69 -7.39
C GLU A 69 3.81 44.19 -7.76
N SER A 70 4.47 43.78 -8.85
CA SER A 70 4.54 42.38 -9.27
C SER A 70 5.23 41.49 -8.24
N ALA A 71 6.28 41.98 -7.58
CA ALA A 71 6.97 41.28 -6.50
C ALA A 71 6.05 41.10 -5.28
N ARG A 72 5.19 42.09 -4.99
CA ARG A 72 4.19 42.00 -3.90
C ARG A 72 3.14 40.92 -4.18
N ARG A 73 2.60 40.85 -5.40
CA ARG A 73 1.61 39.83 -5.78
C ARG A 73 2.22 38.43 -5.72
N PHE A 74 3.43 38.24 -6.25
CA PHE A 74 4.16 36.98 -6.13
C PHE A 74 4.38 36.59 -4.65
N HIS A 75 4.80 37.57 -3.84
CA HIS A 75 5.05 37.33 -2.42
C HIS A 75 3.80 36.84 -1.68
N ASN A 76 2.66 37.50 -1.89
CA ASN A 76 1.39 37.11 -1.26
C ASN A 76 0.93 35.71 -1.68
N SER A 77 1.03 35.40 -2.98
CA SER A 77 0.69 34.06 -3.49
C SER A 77 1.60 32.99 -2.91
N MET A 78 2.92 33.24 -2.86
CA MET A 78 3.89 32.27 -2.35
C MET A 78 3.78 32.10 -0.83
N SER A 79 3.49 33.16 -0.08
CA SER A 79 3.21 33.08 1.36
C SER A 79 1.99 32.20 1.65
N THR A 80 0.93 32.34 0.84
CA THR A 80 -0.27 31.48 0.95
C THR A 80 0.06 30.03 0.64
N PHE A 81 0.83 29.77 -0.43
CA PHE A 81 1.30 28.43 -0.78
C PHE A 81 2.13 27.80 0.34
N LEU A 82 3.12 28.53 0.88
CA LEU A 82 3.99 28.02 1.94
C LEU A 82 3.20 27.58 3.17
N ARG A 83 2.24 28.40 3.63
CA ARG A 83 1.38 28.06 4.77
C ARG A 83 0.58 26.78 4.53
N GLN A 84 -0.02 26.62 3.35
CA GLN A 84 -0.79 25.43 3.02
C GLN A 84 0.09 24.18 2.88
N ALA A 85 1.24 24.33 2.23
CA ALA A 85 2.18 23.24 2.05
C ALA A 85 2.79 22.80 3.39
N GLU A 86 3.07 23.72 4.31
CA GLU A 86 3.56 23.42 5.65
C GLU A 86 2.56 22.56 6.42
N GLU A 87 1.28 22.93 6.42
CA GLU A 87 0.20 22.17 7.06
C GLU A 87 0.09 20.75 6.49
N GLU A 88 0.06 20.61 5.16
CA GLU A 88 -0.04 19.28 4.53
C GLU A 88 1.22 18.42 4.72
N ILE A 89 2.42 19.02 4.70
CA ILE A 89 3.66 18.28 4.98
C ILE A 89 3.69 17.78 6.42
N LEU A 90 3.32 18.62 7.40
CA LEU A 90 3.25 18.22 8.81
C LEU A 90 2.24 17.07 9.01
N LYS A 91 1.10 17.14 8.32
CA LYS A 91 0.11 16.06 8.34
C LYS A 91 0.67 14.76 7.77
N ILE A 92 1.35 14.80 6.62
CA ILE A 92 1.97 13.62 6.01
C ILE A 92 3.05 13.03 6.94
N GLN A 93 3.89 13.87 7.54
CA GLN A 93 4.91 13.43 8.51
C GLN A 93 4.30 12.75 9.73
N SER A 94 3.19 13.28 10.26
CA SER A 94 2.45 12.69 11.37
C SER A 94 1.83 11.32 10.99
N GLN A 95 1.24 11.24 9.79
CA GLN A 95 0.69 9.99 9.26
C GLN A 95 1.78 8.94 9.02
N GLU A 96 2.93 9.34 8.49
CA GLU A 96 4.09 8.48 8.34
C GLU A 96 4.54 7.94 9.69
N SER A 97 4.77 8.81 10.68
CA SER A 97 5.19 8.41 12.03
C SER A 97 4.23 7.40 12.66
N THR A 98 2.92 7.66 12.55
CA THR A 98 1.87 6.76 13.06
C THR A 98 1.91 5.41 12.35
N CYS A 99 2.02 5.41 11.02
CA CYS A 99 2.13 4.20 10.21
C CYS A 99 3.36 3.37 10.62
N LEU A 100 4.52 4.02 10.75
CA LEU A 100 5.77 3.37 11.14
C LEU A 100 5.68 2.75 12.54
N SER A 101 5.03 3.43 13.48
CA SER A 101 4.77 2.87 14.82
C SER A 101 3.90 1.62 14.74
N SER A 102 2.80 1.66 13.99
CA SER A 102 1.92 0.48 13.84
C SER A 102 2.63 -0.71 13.18
N VAL A 103 3.53 -0.46 12.23
CA VAL A 103 4.34 -1.52 11.60
C VAL A 103 5.33 -2.11 12.60
N ARG A 104 5.88 -1.29 13.51
CA ARG A 104 6.74 -1.76 14.60
C ARG A 104 6.00 -2.67 15.56
N ASP A 105 4.84 -2.25 16.04
CA ASP A 105 4.01 -3.05 16.95
C ASP A 105 3.65 -4.40 16.31
N MET A 106 3.34 -4.40 15.01
CA MET A 106 3.07 -5.62 14.26
C MET A 106 4.32 -6.51 14.13
N ALA A 107 5.47 -5.94 13.79
CA ALA A 107 6.70 -6.71 13.66
C ALA A 107 7.13 -7.32 15.01
N GLU A 108 6.98 -6.58 16.11
CA GLU A 108 7.25 -7.07 17.46
C GLU A 108 6.33 -8.24 17.83
N TYR A 109 5.03 -8.16 17.50
CA TYR A 109 4.09 -9.25 17.71
C TYR A 109 4.51 -10.56 17.02
N PHE A 110 5.03 -10.49 15.79
CA PHE A 110 5.42 -11.69 15.03
C PHE A 110 6.88 -12.13 15.21
N HIS A 111 7.77 -11.23 15.61
CA HIS A 111 9.22 -11.47 15.64
C HIS A 111 9.89 -11.22 17.00
N GLY A 112 9.15 -10.75 18.01
CA GLY A 112 9.68 -10.37 19.32
C GLY A 112 10.78 -9.32 19.24
N ASP A 113 11.75 -9.37 20.18
CA ASP A 113 12.90 -8.45 20.24
C ASP A 113 13.77 -8.40 18.98
N SER A 114 13.62 -9.38 18.07
CA SER A 114 14.34 -9.39 16.80
C SER A 114 13.81 -8.37 15.78
N ALA A 115 12.73 -7.65 16.10
CA ALA A 115 12.15 -6.57 15.32
C ALA A 115 12.89 -5.22 15.42
N SER A 116 13.88 -5.10 16.33
CA SER A 116 14.67 -3.87 16.54
C SER A 116 15.50 -3.42 15.33
N ASP A 117 15.72 -4.29 14.36
CA ASP A 117 16.32 -3.92 13.08
C ASP A 117 15.24 -3.33 12.15
N GLU A 118 15.23 -2.00 12.06
CA GLU A 118 14.27 -1.20 11.29
C GLU A 118 14.18 -1.66 9.81
N ALA A 119 15.28 -2.18 9.24
CA ALA A 119 15.31 -2.73 7.88
C ALA A 119 14.66 -4.12 7.76
N ARG A 120 14.53 -4.86 8.86
CA ARG A 120 13.86 -6.16 8.93
C ARG A 120 12.39 -6.03 9.32
N MET A 121 12.01 -4.98 10.02
CA MET A 121 10.64 -4.68 10.44
C MET A 121 9.63 -4.74 9.28
N PHE A 122 9.97 -4.14 8.14
CA PHE A 122 9.08 -4.09 6.98
C PHE A 122 8.99 -5.38 6.17
N ARG A 123 9.88 -6.35 6.44
CA ARG A 123 9.87 -7.64 5.73
C ARG A 123 8.66 -8.48 6.09
N ILE A 124 7.96 -8.18 7.19
CA ILE A 124 6.74 -8.88 7.59
C ILE A 124 5.71 -8.96 6.45
N PHE A 125 5.48 -7.86 5.72
CA PHE A 125 4.53 -7.86 4.61
C PHE A 125 5.00 -8.74 3.44
N ALA A 126 6.31 -8.76 3.16
CA ALA A 126 6.89 -9.63 2.14
C ALA A 126 6.75 -11.11 2.52
N SER A 127 7.06 -11.44 3.78
CA SER A 127 6.90 -12.80 4.34
C SER A 127 5.44 -13.27 4.25
N VAL A 128 4.48 -12.44 4.66
CA VAL A 128 3.05 -12.77 4.57
C VAL A 128 2.61 -12.91 3.11
N ARG A 129 3.06 -12.03 2.21
CA ARG A 129 2.75 -12.15 0.77
C ARG A 129 3.25 -13.49 0.19
N GLU A 130 4.47 -13.88 0.52
CA GLU A 130 5.07 -15.14 0.04
C GLU A 130 4.34 -16.36 0.62
N PHE A 131 4.02 -16.34 1.92
CA PHE A 131 3.18 -17.35 2.55
C PHE A 131 1.82 -17.48 1.85
N LEU A 132 1.13 -16.37 1.58
CA LEU A 132 -0.16 -16.39 0.90
C LEU A 132 -0.08 -16.91 -0.53
N ALA A 133 1.02 -16.65 -1.25
CA ALA A 133 1.24 -17.18 -2.59
C ALA A 133 1.43 -18.71 -2.56
N MET A 134 2.18 -19.22 -1.56
CA MET A 134 2.34 -20.66 -1.35
C MET A 134 1.01 -21.32 -0.95
N LEU A 135 0.27 -20.70 -0.02
CA LEU A 135 -1.04 -21.18 0.43
C LEU A 135 -2.04 -21.25 -0.73
N ASP A 136 -2.10 -20.21 -1.56
CA ASP A 136 -2.97 -20.18 -2.75
C ASP A 136 -2.63 -21.33 -3.70
N ARG A 137 -1.34 -21.62 -3.93
CA ARG A 137 -0.92 -22.76 -4.75
C ARG A 137 -1.39 -24.10 -4.17
N ILE A 138 -1.16 -24.32 -2.87
CA ILE A 138 -1.53 -25.57 -2.18
C ILE A 138 -3.06 -25.76 -2.18
N CYS A 139 -3.84 -24.70 -1.94
CA CYS A 139 -5.31 -24.78 -1.97
C CYS A 139 -5.85 -25.19 -3.36
N LYS A 140 -5.17 -24.76 -4.44
CA LYS A 140 -5.52 -25.15 -5.82
C LYS A 140 -5.13 -26.60 -6.11
N GLU A 141 -3.92 -27.00 -5.73
CA GLU A 141 -3.44 -28.38 -5.87
C GLU A 141 -4.31 -29.38 -5.10
N ALA A 142 -4.86 -28.97 -3.96
CA ALA A 142 -5.77 -29.78 -3.15
C ALA A 142 -7.20 -29.92 -3.74
N GLY A 143 -7.43 -29.46 -4.98
CA GLY A 143 -8.67 -29.72 -5.72
C GLY A 143 -9.86 -28.86 -5.29
N VAL A 144 -9.65 -27.72 -4.64
CA VAL A 144 -10.73 -26.81 -4.21
C VAL A 144 -11.13 -25.81 -5.30
N MET A 145 -10.49 -25.82 -6.47
CA MET A 145 -11.03 -25.18 -7.66
C MET A 145 -11.96 -26.14 -8.38
N ASP A 146 -13.16 -26.32 -7.85
CA ASP A 146 -14.28 -26.58 -8.75
C ASP A 146 -14.44 -25.33 -9.63
N SER A 147 -14.37 -25.51 -10.94
CA SER A 147 -14.33 -24.47 -11.97
C SER A 147 -15.64 -23.67 -12.05
N HIS A 148 -15.93 -22.85 -11.05
CA HIS A 148 -17.03 -21.89 -11.09
C HIS A 148 -16.55 -20.48 -10.74
N CYS A 149 -15.60 -19.99 -11.54
CA CYS A 149 -15.64 -18.57 -11.91
C CYS A 149 -16.53 -18.48 -13.14
N VAL A 150 -17.82 -18.19 -12.94
CA VAL A 150 -18.68 -17.64 -13.98
C VAL A 150 -18.16 -16.22 -14.25
N GLY A 151 -17.10 -16.15 -15.05
CA GLY A 151 -16.51 -14.92 -15.54
C GLY A 151 -16.97 -14.66 -16.96
N ALA A 152 -17.89 -13.71 -17.09
CA ALA A 152 -18.14 -12.89 -18.27
C ALA A 152 -18.53 -13.60 -19.59
N ASN A 153 -19.83 -13.57 -19.87
CA ASN A 153 -20.36 -13.53 -21.23
C ASN A 153 -19.71 -12.36 -22.00
N TRP A 154 -18.82 -12.66 -22.94
CA TRP A 154 -18.19 -11.68 -23.85
C TRP A 154 -18.95 -11.53 -25.17
N MET A 155 -20.23 -11.95 -25.23
CA MET A 155 -21.11 -11.56 -26.33
C MET A 155 -21.48 -10.07 -26.23
N ALA A 156 -20.61 -9.22 -26.75
CA ALA A 156 -20.97 -8.04 -27.50
C ALA A 156 -19.74 -7.59 -28.31
N ALA A 157 -19.38 -8.40 -29.32
CA ALA A 157 -18.62 -7.87 -30.44
C ALA A 157 -19.54 -6.89 -31.18
N THR A 158 -19.37 -5.59 -30.95
CA THR A 158 -19.95 -4.56 -31.82
C THR A 158 -19.15 -4.51 -33.11
N PRO A 159 -19.79 -4.65 -34.29
CA PRO A 159 -19.11 -4.47 -35.56
C PRO A 159 -18.85 -2.97 -35.75
N MET A 160 -17.58 -2.56 -35.68
CA MET A 160 -17.15 -1.26 -36.19
C MET A 160 -16.90 -1.39 -37.69
N GLY A 161 -17.77 -0.77 -38.48
CA GLY A 161 -17.52 -0.56 -39.90
C GLY A 161 -18.78 -0.29 -40.70
N MET A 162 -19.06 0.99 -40.99
CA MET A 162 -18.79 1.61 -42.30
C MET A 162 -19.69 2.83 -42.52
N THR A 163 -19.01 3.96 -42.74
CA THR A 163 -19.27 5.04 -43.73
C THR A 163 -20.70 5.41 -44.10
N THR A 164 -20.96 6.72 -44.16
CA THR A 164 -21.31 7.53 -45.35
C THR A 164 -22.14 8.76 -44.94
N PRO A 165 -22.36 9.74 -45.83
CA PRO A 165 -21.44 10.45 -46.72
C PRO A 165 -21.15 11.88 -46.24
#